data_AF-A0A941UIL6-F1
#
_entry.id   AF-A0A941UIL6-F1
#
_cell.length_a   1.000
_cell.length_b   1.000
_cell.length_c   1.000
_cell.angle_alpha   90.00
_cell.angle_beta   90.00
_cell.angle_gamma   90.00
#
_symmetry.space_group_name_H-M   'P 1'
#
loop_
_entity.id
_entity.type
_entity.pdbx_description
1 polymer ?
#
loop_
_entity_poly.entity_id
_entity_poly.type
_entity_poly.pdbx_seq_one_letter_code
_entity_poly.pdbx_strand_id
1 'polypeptide(L)'
;MLKRRSVRSFKDSSLTLAEVSQLLWAAQGITSPRGLRTAPSAGALYPLEIYVLAGNVDGLPDGVYHYRPARHELVRVVKGDRRSELCAAALGQISVRNAAAVIVFAAVYERTTVKYGERGI
;
A
#
# COMPACT_ATOMS: atom_id res chain seq x y z
N MET A 1 -11.78 10.82 -15.28
CA MET A 1 -12.29 9.54 -14.73
C MET A 1 -12.68 8.49 -15.79
N LEU A 2 -13.11 8.87 -17.00
CA LEU A 2 -13.74 7.96 -17.99
C LEU A 2 -12.87 6.76 -18.45
N LYS A 3 -11.53 6.89 -18.40
CA LYS A 3 -10.59 5.85 -18.88
C LYS A 3 -10.15 4.82 -17.83
N ARG A 4 -10.50 5.00 -16.55
CA ARG A 4 -10.10 4.06 -15.49
C ARG A 4 -10.77 2.70 -15.71
N ARG A 5 -9.99 1.62 -15.67
CA ARG A 5 -10.46 0.22 -15.71
C ARG A 5 -9.70 -0.61 -14.68
N SER A 6 -10.32 -1.69 -14.22
CA SER A 6 -9.67 -2.68 -13.35
C SER A 6 -9.03 -3.75 -14.23
N VAL A 7 -7.70 -3.88 -14.16
CA VAL A 7 -6.91 -4.84 -14.95
C VAL A 7 -6.44 -5.96 -14.03
N ARG A 8 -6.54 -7.20 -14.49
CA ARG A 8 -6.17 -8.41 -13.72
C ARG A 8 -5.18 -9.33 -14.45
N SER A 9 -4.80 -8.96 -15.68
CA SER A 9 -3.73 -9.60 -16.43
C SER A 9 -2.61 -8.58 -16.60
N PHE A 10 -1.41 -8.94 -16.17
CA PHE A 10 -0.25 -8.05 -16.15
C PHE A 10 0.80 -8.57 -17.13
N LYS A 11 1.61 -7.65 -17.66
CA LYS A 11 2.83 -8.03 -18.37
C LYS A 11 3.83 -8.57 -17.35
N ASP A 12 4.67 -9.51 -17.80
CA ASP A 12 5.81 -9.97 -17.01
C ASP A 12 6.96 -8.97 -17.13
N SER A 13 6.78 -7.81 -16.49
CA SER A 13 7.75 -6.72 -16.48
C SER A 13 7.82 -6.12 -15.08
N SER A 14 9.02 -5.70 -14.70
CA SER A 14 9.24 -5.01 -13.44
C SER A 14 8.54 -3.65 -13.40
N LEU A 15 8.27 -3.17 -12.20
CA LEU A 15 8.04 -1.75 -11.94
C LEU A 15 9.34 -1.12 -11.48
N THR A 16 9.53 0.16 -11.79
CA THR A 16 10.61 0.94 -11.19
C THR A 16 10.27 1.31 -9.75
N LEU A 17 11.28 1.48 -8.89
CA LEU A 17 11.08 2.03 -7.54
C LEU A 17 10.40 3.40 -7.57
N ALA A 18 10.64 4.21 -8.60
CA ALA A 18 10.01 5.52 -8.77
C ALA A 18 8.49 5.41 -9.02
N GLU A 19 8.03 4.45 -9.83
CA GLU A 19 6.60 4.20 -10.05
C GLU A 19 5.91 3.73 -8.77
N VAL A 20 6.54 2.78 -8.05
CA VAL A 20 6.02 2.32 -6.75
C VAL A 20 5.97 3.48 -5.76
N SER A 21 7.04 4.27 -5.67
CA SER A 21 7.12 5.45 -4.82
C SER A 21 5.98 6.45 -5.10
N GLN A 22 5.73 6.75 -6.38
CA GLN A 22 4.67 7.66 -6.78
C GLN A 22 3.27 7.13 -6.41
N LEU A 23 3.03 5.83 -6.54
CA LEU A 23 1.76 5.21 -6.14
C LEU A 23 1.55 5.28 -4.62
N LEU A 24 2.60 5.04 -3.83
CA LEU A 24 2.56 5.13 -2.36
C LEU A 24 2.32 6.57 -1.90
N TRP A 25 2.99 7.54 -2.52
CA TRP A 25 2.75 8.95 -2.27
C TRP A 25 1.32 9.35 -2.65
N ALA A 26 0.82 8.92 -3.81
CA ALA A 26 -0.56 9.20 -4.20
C ALA A 26 -1.57 8.59 -3.21
N ALA A 27 -1.27 7.42 -2.63
CA ALA A 27 -2.17 6.73 -1.71
C ALA A 27 -2.24 7.37 -0.30
N GLN A 28 -1.10 7.74 0.30
CA GLN A 28 -1.04 8.28 1.68
C GLN A 28 0.07 9.32 1.92
N GLY A 29 0.67 9.90 0.88
CA GLY A 29 1.73 10.90 0.99
C GLY A 29 1.28 12.17 1.72
N ILE A 30 2.22 12.87 2.36
CA ILE A 30 1.95 14.14 3.07
C ILE A 30 1.99 15.29 2.06
N THR A 31 0.97 16.15 2.06
CA THR A 31 0.79 17.29 1.15
C THR A 31 0.79 18.64 1.86
N SER A 32 0.84 18.65 3.20
CA SER A 32 0.79 19.88 4.01
C SER A 32 1.81 19.82 5.15
N PRO A 33 2.41 20.96 5.54
CA PRO A 33 3.23 21.05 6.76
C PRO A 33 2.48 20.62 8.04
N ARG A 34 1.14 20.63 8.01
CA ARG A 34 0.29 20.14 9.11
C ARG A 34 0.16 18.61 9.15
N GLY A 35 0.88 17.88 8.30
CA GLY A 35 0.81 16.42 8.21
C GLY A 35 -0.43 15.88 7.47
N LEU A 36 -1.18 16.75 6.78
CA LEU A 36 -2.33 16.30 6.00
C LEU A 36 -1.87 15.42 4.82
N ARG A 37 -2.63 14.36 4.55
CA ARG A 37 -2.31 13.38 3.52
C ARG A 37 -3.06 13.63 2.21
N THR A 38 -2.59 13.00 1.13
CA THR A 38 -3.27 12.95 -0.18
C THR A 38 -4.69 12.42 -0.08
N ALA A 39 -4.92 11.43 0.78
CA ALA A 39 -6.25 10.93 1.11
C ALA A 39 -6.85 11.72 2.29
N PRO A 40 -8.11 12.18 2.20
CA PRO A 40 -8.80 12.76 3.35
C PRO A 40 -9.04 11.69 4.43
N SER A 41 -9.09 12.11 5.69
CA SER A 41 -9.41 11.24 6.82
C SER A 41 -10.27 12.00 7.83
N ALA A 42 -11.28 11.33 8.40
CA ALA A 42 -12.08 11.88 9.48
C ALA A 42 -11.17 12.33 10.63
N GLY A 43 -11.32 13.60 11.04
CA GLY A 43 -10.54 14.21 12.12
C GLY A 43 -9.03 14.25 11.89
N ALA A 44 -8.53 14.03 10.66
CA ALA A 44 -7.11 13.86 10.35
C ALA A 44 -6.42 12.76 11.19
N LEU A 45 -7.16 11.69 11.53
CA LEU A 45 -6.67 10.60 12.40
C LEU A 45 -5.84 9.54 11.67
N TYR A 46 -5.99 9.44 10.35
CA TYR A 46 -5.21 8.58 9.46
C TYR A 46 -4.99 7.15 9.99
N PRO A 47 -6.07 6.34 10.12
CA PRO A 47 -5.97 4.97 10.64
C PRO A 47 -5.27 4.00 9.69
N LEU A 48 -5.20 4.34 8.40
CA LEU A 48 -4.67 3.45 7.38
C LEU A 48 -3.14 3.45 7.36
N GLU A 49 -2.59 2.24 7.40
CA GLU A 49 -1.21 1.88 7.17
C GLU A 49 -1.06 1.22 5.80
N ILE A 50 0.02 1.54 5.08
CA ILE A 50 0.29 0.97 3.77
C ILE A 50 1.49 0.03 3.86
N TYR A 51 1.29 -1.17 3.33
CA TYR A 51 2.35 -2.12 3.05
C TYR A 51 2.44 -2.36 1.55
N VAL A 52 3.64 -2.71 1.08
CA VAL A 52 3.86 -3.18 -0.29
C VAL A 52 4.58 -4.52 -0.25
N LEU A 53 4.00 -5.51 -0.91
CA LEU A 53 4.73 -6.73 -1.29
C LEU A 53 5.41 -6.44 -2.62
N ALA A 54 6.73 -6.30 -2.60
CA ALA A 54 7.54 -6.15 -3.80
C ALA A 54 8.11 -7.52 -4.18
N GLY A 55 7.83 -7.98 -5.40
CA GLY A 55 8.41 -9.22 -5.94
C GLY A 55 8.88 -9.11 -7.39
N ASN A 56 8.74 -7.94 -8.01
CA ASN A 56 9.37 -7.60 -9.29
C ASN A 56 9.50 -6.07 -9.40
N VAL A 57 10.32 -5.47 -8.53
CA VAL A 57 10.53 -4.01 -8.47
C VAL A 57 12.02 -3.70 -8.59
N ASP A 58 12.39 -2.93 -9.61
CA ASP A 58 13.79 -2.59 -9.87
C ASP A 58 14.38 -1.74 -8.75
N GLY A 59 15.53 -2.17 -8.23
CA GLY A 59 16.22 -1.49 -7.14
C GLY A 59 15.63 -1.73 -5.75
N LEU A 60 14.63 -2.62 -5.62
CA LEU A 60 14.04 -3.00 -4.34
C LEU A 60 14.04 -4.53 -4.20
N PRO A 61 14.82 -5.10 -3.25
CA PRO A 61 14.83 -6.55 -3.04
C PRO A 61 13.45 -7.10 -2.70
N ASP A 62 13.19 -8.36 -3.04
CA ASP A 62 11.90 -8.97 -2.74
C ASP A 62 11.61 -8.96 -1.23
N GLY A 63 10.38 -8.59 -0.88
CA GLY A 63 9.98 -8.44 0.51
C GLY A 63 8.63 -7.76 0.72
N VAL A 64 8.24 -7.74 1.99
CA VAL A 64 7.12 -6.92 2.48
C VAL A 64 7.71 -5.68 3.12
N TYR A 65 7.22 -4.51 2.74
CA TYR A 65 7.69 -3.23 3.22
C TYR A 65 6.55 -2.42 3.81
N HIS A 66 6.80 -1.77 4.94
CA HIS A 66 5.92 -0.76 5.52
C HIS A 66 6.29 0.61 4.98
N TYR A 67 5.32 1.33 4.42
CA TYR A 67 5.50 2.70 3.95
C TYR A 67 5.31 3.69 5.11
N ARG A 68 6.32 4.53 5.36
CA ARG A 68 6.26 5.60 6.37
C ARG A 68 6.08 6.97 5.67
N PRO A 69 4.87 7.56 5.66
CA PRO A 69 4.62 8.80 4.93
C PRO A 69 5.47 9.99 5.40
N ALA A 70 5.77 10.06 6.70
CA ALA A 70 6.53 11.17 7.31
C ALA A 70 7.94 11.32 6.75
N ARG A 71 8.58 10.21 6.39
CA ARG A 71 9.93 10.17 5.81
C ARG A 71 9.93 9.77 4.34
N HIS A 72 8.76 9.51 3.78
CA HIS A 72 8.57 8.97 2.43
C HIS A 72 9.54 7.82 2.13
N GLU A 73 9.49 6.78 2.95
CA GLU A 73 10.43 5.66 2.87
C GLU A 73 9.75 4.31 3.08
N LEU A 74 10.43 3.25 2.63
CA LEU A 74 10.02 1.86 2.80
C LEU A 74 10.92 1.18 3.83
N VAL A 75 10.30 0.59 4.86
CA VAL A 75 10.99 -0.22 5.87
C VAL A 75 10.65 -1.69 5.63
N ARG A 76 11.66 -2.51 5.33
CA ARG A 76 11.44 -3.94 5.12
C ARG A 76 11.06 -4.62 6.43
N VAL A 77 9.89 -5.25 6.46
CA VAL A 77 9.38 -6.00 7.62
C VAL A 77 9.51 -7.52 7.43
N VAL A 78 9.44 -8.00 6.19
CA VAL A 78 9.63 -9.42 5.84
C VAL A 78 10.52 -9.54 4.61
N LYS A 79 11.44 -10.51 4.61
CA LYS A 79 12.29 -10.83 3.46
C LYS A 79 11.60 -11.84 2.54
N GLY A 80 11.91 -11.72 1.24
CA GLY A 80 11.47 -12.66 0.20
C GLY A 80 10.08 -12.35 -0.34
N ASP A 81 9.79 -12.87 -1.52
CA ASP A 81 8.50 -12.71 -2.17
C ASP A 81 7.40 -13.48 -1.43
N ARG A 82 6.37 -12.77 -0.98
CA ARG A 82 5.21 -13.32 -0.26
C ARG A 82 3.91 -13.25 -1.07
N ARG A 83 3.98 -12.90 -2.37
CA ARG A 83 2.78 -12.77 -3.22
C ARG A 83 2.00 -14.07 -3.36
N SER A 84 2.66 -15.23 -3.35
CA SER A 84 2.00 -16.54 -3.37
C SER A 84 1.19 -16.82 -2.10
N GLU A 85 1.74 -16.49 -0.93
CA GLU A 85 1.05 -16.61 0.36
C GLU A 85 -0.15 -15.65 0.41
N LEU A 86 0.05 -14.40 -0.02
CA LEU A 86 -1.04 -13.42 -0.10
C LEU A 86 -2.12 -13.83 -1.10
N CYS A 87 -1.75 -14.43 -2.23
CA CYS A 87 -2.70 -14.97 -3.20
C CYS A 87 -3.58 -16.06 -2.59
N ALA A 88 -3.00 -16.96 -1.80
CA ALA A 88 -3.76 -17.99 -1.08
C ALA A 88 -4.74 -17.35 -0.07
N ALA A 89 -4.29 -16.36 0.70
CA ALA A 89 -5.14 -15.60 1.62
C ALA A 89 -6.23 -14.79 0.90
N ALA A 90 -5.97 -14.34 -0.34
CA ALA A 90 -6.89 -13.60 -1.19
C ALA A 90 -7.81 -14.52 -2.03
N LEU A 91 -8.14 -15.71 -1.52
CA LEU A 91 -9.02 -16.69 -2.16
C LEU A 91 -8.52 -17.18 -3.53
N GLY A 92 -7.21 -17.29 -3.71
CA GLY A 92 -6.60 -17.80 -4.94
C GLY A 92 -6.62 -16.82 -6.11
N GLN A 93 -6.78 -15.52 -5.87
CA GLN A 93 -6.78 -14.51 -6.94
C GLN A 93 -5.40 -14.38 -7.60
N ILE A 94 -5.23 -15.02 -8.77
CA ILE A 94 -3.97 -15.11 -9.52
C ILE A 94 -3.36 -13.73 -9.83
N SER A 95 -4.17 -12.68 -9.99
CA SER A 95 -3.66 -11.33 -10.18
C SER A 95 -2.80 -10.85 -9.00
N VAL A 96 -3.08 -11.28 -7.77
CA VAL A 96 -2.24 -10.95 -6.60
C VAL A 96 -0.86 -11.57 -6.73
N ARG A 97 -0.79 -12.85 -7.15
CA ARG A 97 0.47 -13.56 -7.36
C ARG A 97 1.30 -12.95 -8.49
N ASN A 98 0.64 -12.63 -9.60
CA ASN A 98 1.31 -12.21 -10.84
C ASN A 98 1.65 -10.70 -10.88
N ALA A 99 1.15 -9.88 -9.94
CA ALA A 99 1.44 -8.45 -9.92
C ALA A 99 2.89 -8.17 -9.51
N ALA A 100 3.59 -7.25 -10.19
CA ALA A 100 4.96 -6.84 -9.83
C ALA A 100 5.08 -6.36 -8.37
N ALA A 101 4.06 -5.66 -7.88
CA ALA A 101 3.89 -5.30 -6.49
C ALA A 101 2.42 -5.33 -6.07
N VAL A 102 2.15 -5.59 -4.79
CA VAL A 102 0.80 -5.55 -4.21
C VAL A 102 0.77 -4.55 -3.07
N ILE A 103 -0.09 -3.51 -3.18
CA ILE A 103 -0.31 -2.53 -2.11
C ILE A 103 -1.42 -3.06 -1.20
N VAL A 104 -1.10 -3.19 0.09
CA VAL A 104 -2.02 -3.66 1.14
C VAL A 104 -2.33 -2.49 2.06
N PHE A 105 -3.62 -2.24 2.26
CA PHE A 105 -4.11 -1.30 3.25
C PHE A 105 -4.47 -2.07 4.52
N ALA A 106 -3.87 -1.69 5.63
CA ALA A 106 -4.22 -2.16 6.97
C ALA A 106 -4.78 -1.01 7.79
N ALA A 107 -5.61 -1.30 8.80
CA ALA A 107 -6.20 -0.27 9.66
C ALA A 107 -5.74 -0.46 11.12
N VAL A 108 -5.37 0.63 11.76
CA VAL A 108 -5.19 0.73 13.22
C VAL A 108 -6.45 1.38 13.78
N TYR A 109 -7.43 0.56 14.16
CA TYR A 109 -8.77 0.99 14.55
C TYR A 109 -8.76 1.96 15.73
N GLU A 110 -7.84 1.77 16.67
CA GLU A 110 -7.71 2.58 17.88
C GLU A 110 -7.54 4.08 17.55
N ARG A 111 -6.93 4.41 16.41
CA ARG A 111 -6.75 5.82 16.00
C ARG A 111 -8.06 6.54 15.73
N THR A 112 -9.09 5.84 15.27
CA THR A 112 -10.42 6.40 14.98
C THR A 112 -11.39 6.18 16.11
N THR A 113 -11.37 5.01 16.75
CA THR A 113 -12.35 4.63 17.79
C THR A 113 -12.18 5.45 19.07
N VAL A 114 -10.97 5.95 19.39
CA VAL A 114 -10.75 6.89 20.52
C VAL A 114 -11.61 8.14 20.41
N LYS A 115 -11.90 8.62 19.19
CA LYS A 115 -12.73 9.81 18.96
C LYS A 115 -14.18 9.48 18.60
N TYR A 116 -14.40 8.39 17.88
CA TYR A 116 -15.68 8.10 17.24
C TYR A 116 -16.38 6.83 17.75
N GLY A 117 -15.79 6.10 18.70
CA GLY A 117 -16.32 4.83 19.21
C GLY A 117 -16.55 3.82 18.09
N GLU A 118 -17.67 3.11 18.14
CA GLU A 118 -18.11 2.14 17.13
C GLU A 118 -18.19 2.71 15.70
N ARG A 119 -18.41 4.02 15.54
CA ARG A 119 -18.43 4.66 14.20
C ARG A 119 -17.03 4.80 13.59
N GLY A 120 -15.99 4.49 14.36
CA GLY A 120 -14.60 4.52 13.93
C GLY A 120 -14.07 3.20 13.38
N ILE A 121 -14.88 2.13 13.37
CA ILE A 121 -14.53 0.81 12.80
C ILE A 121 -14.74 0.82 11.29
#